data_AF-A0AAU0F6Q5-F1
#
_entry.id   AF-A0AAU0F6Q5-F1
#
_cell.length_a   1.000
_cell.length_b   1.000
_cell.length_c   1.000
_cell.angle_alpha   90.00
_cell.angle_beta   90.00
_cell.angle_gamma   90.00
#
_symmetry.space_group_name_H-M   'P 1'
#
loop_
_entity.id
_entity.type
_entity.pdbx_description
1 polymer ?
#
loop_
_entity_poly.entity_id
_entity_poly.type
_entity_poly.pdbx_seq_one_letter_code
_entity_poly.pdbx_strand_id
1 'polypeptide(L)'
;MNRILILLVVLFSTLGFAQIDNIRSGEHLHYRIHYGVLNAGTATLTTKQINYKGSPHLYVKGIGRSTGAVRAFFKVDDLYESYINTQTGLPSYYVRNVKEGGYSQHLHANFNHANQTLILTDKKNPANGSKTINTREGHSRYAIGFLLPEKPWGQRFEGR
;
A
#
# COMPACT_ATOMS: atom_id res chain seq x y z
N MET A 1 -20.77 16.24 37.47
CA MET A 1 -20.63 16.95 36.18
C MET A 1 -19.34 16.59 35.42
N ASN A 2 -18.19 16.43 36.10
CA ASN A 2 -16.89 16.27 35.44
C ASN A 2 -16.66 14.92 34.71
N ARG A 3 -17.38 13.84 35.06
CA ARG A 3 -17.22 12.52 34.42
C ARG A 3 -17.96 12.38 33.08
N ILE A 4 -19.08 13.10 32.92
CA ILE A 4 -19.86 13.12 31.68
C ILE A 4 -19.12 13.91 30.60
N LEU A 5 -18.43 14.99 30.98
CA LEU A 5 -17.61 15.78 30.07
C LEU A 5 -16.43 14.96 29.51
N ILE A 6 -15.80 14.12 30.34
CA ILE A 6 -14.71 13.23 29.91
C ILE A 6 -15.22 12.16 28.93
N LEU A 7 -16.40 11.58 29.18
CA LEU A 7 -17.03 10.63 28.26
C LEU A 7 -17.37 11.27 26.90
N LEU A 8 -17.83 12.52 26.87
CA LEU A 8 -18.10 13.27 25.63
C LEU A 8 -16.82 13.60 24.84
N VAL A 9 -15.72 13.96 25.51
CA VAL A 9 -14.42 14.22 24.87
C VAL A 9 -13.82 12.94 24.29
N VAL A 10 -13.95 11.80 24.99
CA VAL A 10 -13.53 10.49 24.48
C VAL A 10 -14.41 10.05 23.30
N LEU A 11 -15.71 10.32 23.31
CA LEU A 11 -16.62 10.04 22.19
C LEU A 11 -16.32 10.88 20.94
N PHE A 12 -15.83 12.12 21.10
CA PHE A 12 -15.51 13.01 19.99
C PHE A 12 -14.20 12.64 19.28
N SER A 13 -13.29 11.96 19.98
CA SER A 13 -11.98 11.56 19.45
C SER A 13 -11.99 10.36 18.49
N THR A 14 -13.13 9.68 18.29
CA THR A 14 -13.21 8.45 17.49
C THR A 14 -13.70 8.64 16.04
N LEU A 15 -13.90 9.88 15.57
CA LEU A 15 -14.39 10.19 14.22
C LEU A 15 -13.28 10.59 13.23
N GLY A 16 -12.11 9.96 13.33
CA GLY A 16 -11.05 10.12 12.33
C GLY A 16 -11.30 9.24 11.10
N PHE A 17 -12.01 9.73 10.10
CA PHE A 17 -11.98 9.11 8.77
C PHE A 17 -10.74 9.60 8.02
N ALA A 18 -9.87 8.68 7.59
CA ALA A 18 -8.81 9.01 6.64
C ALA A 18 -9.46 9.45 5.31
N GLN A 19 -9.24 10.70 4.91
CA GLN A 19 -9.80 11.29 3.68
C GLN A 19 -8.81 11.15 2.52
N ILE A 20 -9.25 10.57 1.41
CA ILE A 20 -8.48 10.50 0.15
C ILE A 20 -8.46 11.87 -0.55
N ASP A 21 -9.39 12.77 -0.22
CA ASP A 21 -9.57 14.07 -0.88
C ASP A 21 -8.37 15.03 -0.73
N ASN A 22 -7.43 14.73 0.16
CA ASN A 22 -6.24 15.55 0.39
C ASN A 22 -5.03 15.13 -0.47
N ILE A 23 -5.12 14.06 -1.27
CA ILE A 23 -4.02 13.61 -2.12
C ILE A 23 -4.16 14.22 -3.51
N ARG A 24 -3.34 15.24 -3.80
CA ARG A 24 -3.35 15.91 -5.11
C ARG A 24 -2.68 15.04 -6.17
N SER A 25 -3.07 15.22 -7.43
CA SER A 25 -2.35 14.65 -8.56
C SER A 25 -0.97 15.30 -8.69
N GLY A 26 0.06 14.49 -8.95
CA GLY A 26 1.44 14.99 -9.10
C GLY A 26 2.15 15.21 -7.78
N GLU A 27 1.65 14.68 -6.66
CA GLU A 27 2.42 14.68 -5.42
C GLU A 27 3.60 13.73 -5.55
N HIS A 28 4.74 14.18 -5.02
CA HIS A 28 5.99 13.47 -5.03
C HIS A 28 6.62 13.58 -3.64
N LEU A 29 6.55 12.49 -2.88
CA LEU A 29 7.20 12.39 -1.59
C LEU A 29 8.48 11.56 -1.75
N HIS A 30 9.60 12.08 -1.29
CA HIS A 30 10.89 11.39 -1.31
C HIS A 30 11.47 11.36 0.10
N TYR A 31 11.76 10.16 0.57
CA TYR A 31 12.26 9.90 1.91
C TYR A 31 13.60 9.20 1.84
N ARG A 32 14.48 9.57 2.77
CA ARG A 32 15.71 8.84 3.07
C ARG A 32 15.51 8.06 4.36
N ILE A 33 15.82 6.77 4.33
CA ILE A 33 15.69 5.85 5.45
C ILE A 33 17.07 5.68 6.07
N HIS A 34 17.17 5.91 7.37
CA HIS A 34 18.40 5.76 8.13
C HIS A 34 18.27 4.62 9.14
N TYR A 35 19.37 3.89 9.35
CA TYR A 35 19.53 2.94 10.46
C TYR A 35 20.75 3.37 11.27
N GLY A 36 20.50 4.05 12.39
CA GLY A 36 21.55 4.77 13.11
C GLY A 36 22.24 5.79 12.21
N VAL A 37 23.57 5.72 12.14
CA VAL A 37 24.40 6.59 11.27
C VAL A 37 24.40 6.18 9.79
N LEU A 38 23.86 5.01 9.46
CA LEU A 38 23.92 4.48 8.10
C LEU A 38 22.70 4.88 7.27
N ASN A 39 22.94 5.27 6.02
CA ASN A 39 21.88 5.40 5.01
C ASN A 39 21.41 4.00 4.61
N ALA A 40 20.23 3.61 5.08
CA ALA A 40 19.66 2.30 4.82
C ALA A 40 18.96 2.22 3.46
N GLY A 41 18.35 3.32 3.01
CA GLY A 41 17.66 3.34 1.73
C GLY A 41 16.93 4.62 1.41
N THR A 42 16.11 4.56 0.36
CA THR A 42 15.19 5.62 -0.07
C THR A 42 13.81 5.04 -0.31
N ALA A 43 12.77 5.82 -0.02
CA ALA A 43 11.41 5.53 -0.42
C ALA A 43 10.83 6.71 -1.20
N THR A 44 10.13 6.45 -2.31
CA THR A 44 9.39 7.47 -3.05
C THR A 44 7.93 7.08 -3.16
N LEU A 45 7.03 8.04 -2.95
CA LEU A 45 5.61 7.91 -3.23
C LEU A 45 5.23 8.97 -4.27
N THR A 46 4.58 8.55 -5.33
CA THR A 46 4.14 9.45 -6.40
C THR A 46 2.69 9.20 -6.73
N THR A 47 1.97 10.26 -7.10
CA THR A 47 0.55 10.19 -7.40
C THR A 47 0.25 10.83 -8.76
N LYS A 48 -0.75 10.31 -9.47
CA LYS A 48 -1.17 10.85 -10.76
C LYS A 48 -2.64 10.54 -11.01
N GLN A 49 -3.45 11.53 -11.36
CA GLN A 49 -4.79 11.28 -11.87
C GLN A 49 -4.70 10.69 -13.28
N ILE A 50 -5.46 9.62 -13.51
CA ILE A 50 -5.51 8.87 -14.77
C ILE A 50 -6.95 8.44 -15.06
N ASN A 51 -7.25 8.12 -16.31
CA ASN A 51 -8.44 7.35 -16.66
C ASN A 51 -8.06 5.87 -16.73
N TYR A 52 -8.75 5.02 -15.95
CA TYR A 52 -8.55 3.58 -15.95
C TYR A 52 -9.90 2.88 -16.11
N LYS A 53 -10.01 2.03 -17.15
CA LYS A 53 -11.25 1.35 -17.53
C LYS A 53 -12.46 2.28 -17.69
N GLY A 54 -12.25 3.50 -18.21
CA GLY A 54 -13.31 4.47 -18.46
C GLY A 54 -13.68 5.34 -17.25
N SER A 55 -13.13 5.07 -16.06
CA SER A 55 -13.43 5.85 -14.84
C SER A 55 -12.20 6.60 -14.33
N PRO A 56 -12.37 7.76 -13.68
CA PRO A 56 -11.29 8.52 -13.09
C PRO A 56 -10.67 7.78 -11.89
N HIS A 57 -9.36 7.59 -11.93
CA HIS A 57 -8.58 6.92 -10.90
C HIS A 57 -7.38 7.77 -10.47
N LEU A 58 -6.99 7.62 -9.22
CA LEU A 58 -5.70 8.05 -8.71
C LEU A 58 -4.73 6.87 -8.81
N TYR A 59 -3.72 7.02 -9.66
CA TYR A 59 -2.58 6.12 -9.70
C TYR A 59 -1.58 6.52 -8.63
N VAL A 60 -1.28 5.59 -7.74
CA VAL A 60 -0.31 5.76 -6.66
C VAL A 60 0.82 4.76 -6.87
N LYS A 61 2.07 5.24 -6.86
CA LYS A 61 3.27 4.42 -7.05
C LYS A 61 4.25 4.66 -5.92
N GLY A 62 4.53 3.60 -5.16
CA GLY A 62 5.55 3.52 -4.12
C GLY A 62 6.77 2.76 -4.63
N ILE A 63 7.97 3.27 -4.36
CA ILE A 63 9.24 2.58 -4.67
C ILE A 63 10.13 2.63 -3.44
N GLY A 64 10.63 1.48 -2.99
CA GLY A 64 11.60 1.37 -1.89
C GLY A 64 12.91 0.76 -2.40
N ARG A 65 14.05 1.36 -2.06
CA ARG A 65 15.36 0.83 -2.42
C ARG A 65 16.34 0.93 -1.28
N SER A 66 17.10 -0.14 -1.02
CA SER A 66 18.26 -0.01 -0.13
C SER A 66 19.43 0.66 -0.85
N THR A 67 20.28 1.35 -0.10
CA THR A 67 21.41 2.13 -0.62
C THR A 67 22.69 1.89 0.18
N GLY A 68 23.84 2.33 -0.35
CA GLY A 68 25.11 2.32 0.37
C GLY A 68 25.55 0.93 0.86
N ALA A 69 26.18 0.89 2.03
CA ALA A 69 26.65 -0.35 2.65
C ALA A 69 25.51 -1.34 2.93
N VAL A 70 24.33 -0.84 3.31
CA VAL A 70 23.15 -1.71 3.55
C VAL A 70 22.75 -2.46 2.29
N ARG A 71 22.83 -1.84 1.11
CA ARG A 71 22.53 -2.53 -0.16
C ARG A 71 23.48 -3.68 -0.47
N ALA A 72 24.75 -3.59 -0.06
CA ALA A 72 25.74 -4.63 -0.32
C ALA A 72 25.37 -5.96 0.39
N PHE A 73 24.78 -5.88 1.57
CA PHE A 73 24.38 -7.05 2.37
C PHE A 73 22.89 -7.38 2.27
N PHE A 74 22.04 -6.36 2.11
CA PHE A 74 20.58 -6.45 2.10
C PHE A 74 20.00 -5.61 0.95
N LYS A 75 20.15 -6.11 -0.27
CA LYS A 75 19.60 -5.46 -1.47
C LYS A 75 18.07 -5.50 -1.44
N VAL A 76 17.44 -4.34 -1.51
CA VAL A 76 15.98 -4.18 -1.61
C VAL A 76 15.69 -3.33 -2.83
N ASP A 77 14.79 -3.80 -3.69
CA ASP A 77 14.25 -3.11 -4.85
C ASP A 77 12.75 -3.43 -4.96
N ASP A 78 11.93 -2.65 -4.26
CA ASP A 78 10.49 -2.85 -4.11
C ASP A 78 9.69 -1.82 -4.90
N LEU A 79 8.63 -2.29 -5.57
CA LEU A 79 7.67 -1.49 -6.31
C LEU A 79 6.25 -1.90 -5.92
N TYR A 80 5.46 -0.89 -5.58
CA TYR A 80 4.05 -1.02 -5.25
C TYR A 80 3.25 -0.03 -6.06
N GLU A 81 2.16 -0.47 -6.68
CA GLU A 81 1.31 0.39 -7.49
C GLU A 81 -0.16 0.12 -7.18
N SER A 82 -0.98 1.17 -7.12
CA SER A 82 -2.42 1.05 -6.94
C SER A 82 -3.16 2.02 -7.84
N TYR A 83 -4.29 1.56 -8.38
CA TYR A 83 -5.22 2.33 -9.20
C TYR A 83 -6.49 2.46 -8.39
N ILE A 84 -6.68 3.62 -7.75
CA ILE A 84 -7.77 3.86 -6.80
C ILE A 84 -8.86 4.64 -7.52
N ASN A 85 -10.07 4.10 -7.59
CA ASN A 85 -11.19 4.83 -8.17
C ASN A 85 -11.47 6.07 -7.31
N THR A 86 -11.44 7.25 -7.92
CA THR A 86 -11.55 8.53 -7.19
C THR A 86 -12.93 8.79 -6.61
N GLN A 87 -13.97 8.16 -7.15
CA GLN A 87 -15.36 8.33 -6.71
C GLN A 87 -15.68 7.42 -5.52
N THR A 88 -15.14 6.20 -5.52
CA THR A 88 -15.42 5.21 -4.46
C THR A 88 -14.32 5.11 -3.41
N GLY A 89 -13.13 5.60 -3.71
CA GLY A 89 -11.93 5.42 -2.88
C GLY A 89 -11.40 3.99 -2.85
N LEU A 90 -11.95 3.08 -3.68
CA LEU A 90 -11.59 1.67 -3.69
C LEU A 90 -10.56 1.35 -4.77
N PRO A 91 -9.61 0.43 -4.50
CA PRO A 91 -8.62 0.02 -5.49
C PRO A 91 -9.26 -0.88 -6.54
N SER A 92 -9.08 -0.55 -7.81
CA SER A 92 -9.52 -1.39 -8.94
C SER A 92 -8.42 -2.34 -9.39
N TYR A 93 -7.16 -1.95 -9.21
CA TYR A 93 -6.00 -2.75 -9.60
C TYR A 93 -4.80 -2.44 -8.69
N TYR A 94 -3.99 -3.46 -8.43
CA TYR A 94 -2.80 -3.36 -7.59
C TYR A 94 -1.68 -4.23 -8.13
N VAL A 95 -0.45 -3.72 -8.01
CA VAL A 95 0.79 -4.43 -8.36
C VAL A 95 1.73 -4.40 -7.17
N ARG A 96 2.29 -5.56 -6.84
CA ARG A 96 3.44 -5.71 -5.96
C ARG A 96 4.56 -6.41 -6.72
N ASN A 97 5.69 -5.75 -6.86
CA ASN A 97 6.89 -6.33 -7.45
C ASN A 97 8.07 -6.05 -6.52
N VAL A 98 8.44 -7.05 -5.73
CA VAL A 98 9.43 -6.92 -4.66
C VAL A 98 10.63 -7.82 -4.92
N LYS A 99 11.80 -7.33 -4.55
CA LYS A 99 13.07 -8.05 -4.64
C LYS A 99 13.91 -7.68 -3.42
N GLU A 100 14.05 -8.62 -2.50
CA GLU A 100 14.64 -8.39 -1.18
C GLU A 100 15.64 -9.51 -0.87
N GLY A 101 16.92 -9.25 -1.09
CA GLY A 101 17.97 -10.25 -1.02
C GLY A 101 17.70 -11.40 -1.99
N GLY A 102 17.52 -12.61 -1.46
CA GLY A 102 17.15 -13.80 -2.24
C GLY A 102 15.65 -13.96 -2.51
N TYR A 103 14.80 -13.16 -1.86
CA TYR A 103 13.35 -13.24 -2.02
C TYR A 103 12.86 -12.35 -3.17
N SER A 104 11.91 -12.83 -3.95
CA SER A 104 11.21 -12.00 -4.93
C SER A 104 9.79 -12.49 -5.20
N GLN A 105 8.89 -11.55 -5.41
CA GLN A 105 7.48 -11.80 -5.68
C GLN A 105 6.94 -10.74 -6.65
N HIS A 106 6.10 -11.17 -7.59
CA HIS A 106 5.44 -10.27 -8.55
C HIS A 106 3.96 -10.61 -8.65
N LEU A 107 3.13 -9.92 -7.87
CA LEU A 107 1.68 -10.16 -7.79
C LEU A 107 0.89 -9.01 -8.40
N HIS A 108 -0.12 -9.37 -9.18
CA HIS A 108 -1.14 -8.46 -9.69
C HIS A 108 -2.47 -8.84 -9.07
N ALA A 109 -3.21 -7.87 -8.53
CA ALA A 109 -4.55 -8.07 -7.99
C ALA A 109 -5.55 -7.20 -8.76
N ASN A 110 -6.59 -7.82 -9.31
CA ASN A 110 -7.69 -7.15 -10.01
C ASN A 110 -8.96 -7.30 -9.18
N PHE A 111 -9.53 -6.18 -8.74
CA PHE A 111 -10.63 -6.17 -7.77
C PHE A 111 -11.97 -6.12 -8.49
N ASN A 112 -12.91 -6.95 -8.01
CA ASN A 112 -14.31 -6.92 -8.39
C ASN A 112 -15.15 -6.66 -7.14
N HIS A 113 -15.39 -5.37 -6.88
CA HIS A 113 -16.14 -4.91 -5.71
C HIS A 113 -17.62 -5.30 -5.75
N ALA A 114 -18.22 -5.44 -6.94
CA ALA A 114 -19.61 -5.87 -7.09
C ALA A 114 -19.80 -7.30 -6.57
N ASN A 115 -18.85 -8.19 -6.86
CA ASN A 115 -18.87 -9.58 -6.42
C ASN A 115 -18.08 -9.80 -5.11
N GLN A 116 -17.51 -8.74 -4.52
CA GLN A 116 -16.65 -8.81 -3.34
C GLN A 116 -15.55 -9.87 -3.47
N THR A 117 -14.88 -9.87 -4.62
CA THR A 117 -13.79 -10.79 -4.95
C THR A 117 -12.62 -10.03 -5.55
N LEU A 118 -11.43 -10.64 -5.53
CA LEU A 118 -10.30 -10.21 -6.35
C LEU A 118 -9.67 -11.41 -7.02
N ILE A 119 -9.07 -11.17 -8.19
CA ILE A 119 -8.27 -12.15 -8.92
C ILE A 119 -6.80 -11.79 -8.68
N LEU A 120 -6.07 -12.72 -8.06
CA LEU A 120 -4.64 -12.61 -7.80
C LEU A 120 -3.86 -13.44 -8.82
N THR A 121 -2.92 -12.81 -9.51
CA THR A 121 -2.06 -13.45 -10.50
C THR A 121 -0.60 -13.30 -10.09
N ASP A 122 0.12 -14.43 -9.99
CA ASP A 122 1.57 -14.42 -9.84
C ASP A 122 2.23 -14.31 -11.22
N LYS A 123 2.79 -13.14 -11.51
CA LYS A 123 3.50 -12.87 -12.77
C LYS A 123 4.90 -13.47 -12.80
N LYS A 124 5.46 -13.86 -11.64
CA LYS A 124 6.73 -14.58 -11.56
C LYS A 124 6.55 -16.06 -11.89
N ASN A 125 5.44 -16.65 -11.46
CA ASN A 125 5.13 -18.07 -11.67
C ASN A 125 3.79 -18.25 -12.41
N PRO A 126 3.73 -17.95 -13.73
CA PRO A 126 2.48 -17.98 -14.48
C PRO A 126 1.82 -19.36 -14.55
N ALA A 127 2.61 -20.44 -14.44
CA ALA A 127 2.12 -21.81 -14.42
C ALA A 127 1.16 -22.11 -13.24
N ASN A 128 1.22 -21.33 -12.16
CA ASN A 128 0.33 -21.49 -11.00
C ASN A 128 -1.10 -21.01 -11.26
N GLY A 129 -1.35 -20.35 -12.41
CA GLY A 129 -2.65 -19.76 -12.73
C GLY A 129 -3.00 -18.57 -11.85
N SER A 130 -4.25 -18.11 -11.97
CA SER A 130 -4.79 -17.03 -11.14
C SER A 130 -5.71 -17.59 -10.06
N LYS A 131 -5.73 -16.97 -8.88
CA LYS A 131 -6.55 -17.36 -7.73
C LYS A 131 -7.63 -16.31 -7.47
N THR A 132 -8.86 -16.75 -7.25
CA THR A 132 -9.96 -15.87 -6.81
C THR A 132 -10.03 -15.86 -5.29
N ILE A 133 -10.06 -14.67 -4.69
CA ILE A 133 -10.07 -14.47 -3.23
C ILE A 133 -11.30 -13.62 -2.86
N ASN A 134 -12.02 -14.00 -1.81
CA ASN A 134 -13.14 -13.22 -1.27
C ASN A 134 -12.63 -12.00 -0.49
N THR A 135 -13.19 -10.82 -0.75
CA THR A 135 -12.73 -9.56 -0.13
C THR A 135 -13.54 -9.14 1.11
N ARG A 136 -14.53 -9.95 1.53
CA ARG A 136 -15.43 -9.67 2.67
C ARG A 136 -14.72 -9.70 4.03
N GLU A 137 -13.59 -10.41 4.16
CA GLU A 137 -12.81 -10.52 5.41
C GLU A 137 -11.93 -9.26 5.69
N GLY A 138 -12.47 -8.05 5.48
CA GLY A 138 -11.74 -6.79 5.74
C GLY A 138 -10.71 -6.38 4.67
N HIS A 139 -10.57 -7.18 3.61
CA HIS A 139 -9.55 -7.01 2.55
C HIS A 139 -9.88 -5.97 1.48
N SER A 140 -11.09 -5.43 1.47
CA SER A 140 -11.61 -4.55 0.40
C SER A 140 -10.98 -3.15 0.36
N ARG A 141 -10.42 -2.65 1.48
CA ARG A 141 -10.16 -1.21 1.67
C ARG A 141 -8.69 -0.78 1.64
N TYR A 142 -7.75 -1.71 1.77
CA TYR A 142 -6.33 -1.38 1.93
C TYR A 142 -5.48 -1.98 0.82
N ALA A 143 -5.53 -1.46 -0.41
CA ALA A 143 -4.61 -1.93 -1.46
C ALA A 143 -3.13 -1.84 -1.04
N ILE A 144 -2.76 -0.80 -0.27
CA ILE A 144 -1.37 -0.62 0.19
C ILE A 144 -1.04 -1.51 1.39
N GLY A 145 -2.02 -1.81 2.26
CA GLY A 145 -1.84 -2.69 3.42
C GLY A 145 -1.98 -4.19 3.12
N PHE A 146 -2.65 -4.55 2.02
CA PHE A 146 -3.04 -5.94 1.70
C PHE A 146 -1.88 -6.85 1.27
N LEU A 147 -0.70 -6.31 0.94
CA LEU A 147 0.46 -7.13 0.54
C LEU A 147 1.77 -6.70 1.20
N LEU A 148 1.70 -6.16 2.42
CA LEU A 148 2.80 -6.37 3.34
C LEU A 148 2.70 -7.83 3.78
N PRO A 149 3.70 -8.70 3.51
CA PRO A 149 3.79 -9.91 4.30
C PRO A 149 3.85 -9.44 5.76
N GLU A 150 3.07 -10.06 6.63
CA GLU A 150 3.53 -10.21 8.00
C GLU A 150 4.88 -10.90 7.89
N LYS A 151 5.96 -10.12 7.83
CA LYS A 151 7.29 -10.67 7.95
C LYS A 151 7.38 -11.18 9.38
N PRO A 152 8.09 -12.30 9.63
CA PRO A 152 8.29 -12.82 10.99
C PRO A 152 9.08 -11.87 11.91
N TRP A 153 9.45 -10.69 11.43
CA TRP A 153 10.15 -9.65 12.16
C TRP A 153 9.19 -8.49 12.37
N GLY A 154 8.59 -8.42 13.58
CA GLY A 154 7.55 -7.50 14.00
C GLY A 154 7.93 -6.01 13.97
N GLN A 155 8.12 -5.45 12.77
CA GLN A 155 8.28 -4.03 12.55
C GLN A 155 6.96 -3.49 11.99
N ARG A 156 6.19 -2.84 12.86
CA ARG A 156 4.98 -2.09 12.53
C ARG A 156 5.44 -0.68 12.14
N PHE A 157 5.16 -0.26 10.91
CA PHE A 157 5.42 1.13 10.49
C PHE A 157 4.39 2.03 11.20
N GLU A 158 4.77 2.59 12.35
CA GLU A 158 4.03 3.68 12.99
C GLU A 158 4.37 4.97 12.21
N GLY A 159 3.46 5.37 11.31
CA GLY A 159 3.47 6.71 10.75
C GLY A 159 2.96 7.69 11.81
N ARG A 160 3.70 8.77 12.04
CA ARG A 160 3.18 9.93 12.78
C ARG A 160 2.07 10.62 12.00
#